data_AF-A0A514XMJ6-F1
#
_entry.id   AF-A0A514XMJ6-F1
#
_cell.length_a   1.000
_cell.length_b   1.000
_cell.length_c   1.000
_cell.angle_alpha   90.00
_cell.angle_beta   90.00
_cell.angle_gamma   90.00
#
_symmetry.space_group_name_H-M   'P 1'
#
loop_
_entity.id
_entity.type
_entity.pdbx_description
1 polymer ?
#
loop_
_entity_poly.entity_id
_entity_poly.type
_entity_poly.pdbx_seq_one_letter_code
_entity_poly.pdbx_strand_id
1 'polypeptide(L)'
;MKHLYWIGAVLIIAVGLYFSINFSVGPETTPKIEFTHVSTPEEMGKLVFERLREEIKAAPVVILGVTPNKIEEMELVKGFIDSNQDAGSKYDVVIVEPMLPYVELFRPAVYIAMKEEMQRLVEGIEKARAEGLRVAVVVPNIYASQLIDANPVAKLKTDYKLDVTSLSVSTFPVTRAQEAAFEPKCIDSGEVDPAGTSKFACAVRNVARRTYRKKLEANKYSTMMEQTGPKDYIILFNRN
;
A
#
# COMPACT_ATOMS: atom_id res chain seq x y z
N MET A 1 -39.86 30.54 23.09
CA MET A 1 -39.84 29.73 21.84
C MET A 1 -38.56 29.88 21.02
N LYS A 2 -38.03 31.09 20.76
CA LYS A 2 -36.78 31.28 19.99
C LYS A 2 -35.55 30.51 20.54
N HIS A 3 -35.39 30.42 21.86
CA HIS A 3 -34.23 29.75 22.47
C HIS A 3 -34.26 28.22 22.33
N LEU A 4 -35.44 27.60 22.28
CA LEU A 4 -35.60 26.15 22.08
C LEU A 4 -35.14 25.69 20.69
N TYR A 5 -35.34 26.53 19.67
CA TYR A 5 -34.86 26.27 18.31
C TYR A 5 -33.33 26.24 18.24
N TRP A 6 -32.67 27.19 18.90
CA TRP A 6 -31.21 27.25 18.96
C TRP A 6 -30.60 26.08 19.73
N ILE A 7 -31.23 25.65 20.84
CA ILE A 7 -30.78 24.47 21.59
C ILE A 7 -30.91 23.21 20.73
N GLY A 8 -32.02 23.04 20.00
CA GLY A 8 -32.20 21.92 19.07
C GLY A 8 -31.17 21.90 17.94
N ALA A 9 -30.88 23.05 17.34
CA ALA A 9 -29.88 23.16 16.27
C ALA A 9 -28.47 22.80 16.75
N VAL A 10 -28.06 23.28 17.93
CA VAL A 10 -26.75 22.93 18.52
C VAL A 10 -26.66 21.44 18.81
N LEU A 11 -27.74 20.82 19.29
CA LEU A 11 -27.78 19.40 19.61
C LEU A 11 -27.66 18.53 18.34
N ILE A 12 -28.31 18.90 17.24
CA ILE A 12 -28.17 18.21 15.95
C ILE A 12 -26.74 18.34 15.40
N ILE A 13 -26.14 19.53 15.47
CA ILE A 13 -24.76 19.74 15.02
C ILE A 13 -23.77 18.93 15.88
N ALA A 14 -23.96 18.94 17.21
CA ALA A 14 -23.14 18.17 18.14
C ALA A 14 -23.26 16.65 17.89
N VAL A 15 -24.47 16.14 17.64
CA VAL A 15 -24.69 14.74 17.26
C VAL A 15 -24.04 14.43 15.91
N GLY A 16 -24.19 15.29 14.90
CA GLY A 16 -23.56 15.13 13.59
C GLY A 16 -22.03 15.09 13.67
N LEU A 17 -21.43 16.00 14.45
CA LEU A 17 -19.99 16.00 14.72
C LEU A 17 -19.56 14.76 15.52
N TYR A 18 -20.33 14.38 16.54
CA TYR A 18 -20.06 13.18 17.33
C TYR A 18 -20.09 11.92 16.47
N PHE A 19 -21.08 11.77 15.58
CA PHE A 19 -21.13 10.67 14.62
C PHE A 19 -19.98 10.76 13.61
N SER A 20 -19.66 11.93 13.08
CA SER A 20 -18.54 12.09 12.13
C SER A 20 -17.17 11.77 12.75
N ILE A 21 -17.01 11.97 14.06
CA ILE A 21 -15.73 11.71 14.77
C ILE A 21 -15.68 10.25 15.27
N ASN A 22 -16.79 9.68 15.74
CA ASN A 22 -16.81 8.34 16.34
C ASN A 22 -17.17 7.21 15.36
N PHE A 23 -17.98 7.47 14.33
CA PHE A 23 -18.13 6.54 13.22
C PHE A 23 -17.03 6.84 12.21
N SER A 24 -15.84 6.35 12.51
CA SER A 24 -14.70 6.39 11.59
C SER A 24 -15.06 5.57 10.35
N VAL A 25 -15.55 6.26 9.32
CA VAL A 25 -15.50 5.75 7.95
C VAL A 25 -14.01 5.47 7.72
N GLY A 26 -13.65 4.21 7.50
CA GLY A 26 -12.23 3.80 7.36
C GLY A 26 -11.43 4.69 6.40
N PRO A 27 -10.08 4.61 6.43
CA PRO A 27 -9.20 5.60 5.82
C PRO A 27 -9.67 6.02 4.42
N GLU A 28 -9.74 7.33 4.21
CA GLU A 28 -10.19 7.91 2.94
C GLU A 28 -9.17 7.56 1.85
N THR A 29 -9.68 7.11 0.70
CA THR A 29 -8.86 6.63 -0.42
C THR A 29 -9.26 7.34 -1.70
N THR A 30 -8.26 7.68 -2.51
CA THR A 30 -8.47 8.31 -3.82
C THR A 30 -8.06 7.34 -4.94
N PRO A 31 -8.97 7.01 -5.89
CA PRO A 31 -8.66 6.05 -6.93
C PRO A 31 -7.59 6.60 -7.87
N LYS A 32 -6.51 5.82 -8.06
CA LYS A 32 -5.43 6.12 -9.00
C LYS A 32 -5.44 5.20 -10.21
N ILE A 33 -5.89 3.95 -10.09
CA ILE A 33 -6.18 3.07 -11.23
C ILE A 33 -7.54 2.46 -10.94
N GLU A 34 -8.51 2.67 -11.83
CA GLU A 34 -9.84 2.06 -11.69
C GLU A 34 -9.77 0.54 -11.88
N PHE A 35 -10.81 -0.16 -11.42
CA PHE A 35 -10.93 -1.61 -11.59
C PHE A 35 -10.79 -2.02 -13.06
N THR A 36 -9.76 -2.79 -13.34
CA THR A 36 -9.42 -3.29 -14.67
C THR A 36 -8.90 -4.72 -14.59
N HIS A 37 -8.67 -5.33 -15.75
CA HIS A 37 -8.04 -6.64 -15.87
C HIS A 37 -6.71 -6.54 -16.62
N VAL A 38 -5.73 -7.31 -16.17
CA VAL A 38 -4.45 -7.50 -16.88
C VAL A 38 -4.23 -8.98 -17.17
N SER A 39 -3.45 -9.27 -18.20
CA SER A 39 -3.13 -10.64 -18.61
C SER A 39 -1.97 -11.22 -17.81
N THR A 40 -0.99 -10.41 -17.43
CA THR A 40 0.13 -10.84 -16.57
C THR A 40 0.35 -9.87 -15.41
N PRO A 41 1.01 -10.30 -14.31
CA PRO A 41 1.30 -9.40 -13.20
C PRO A 41 2.21 -8.23 -13.58
N GLU A 42 3.18 -8.46 -14.47
CA GLU A 42 4.11 -7.43 -14.94
C GLU A 42 3.40 -6.29 -15.68
N GLU A 43 2.33 -6.60 -16.42
CA GLU A 43 1.49 -5.59 -17.08
C GLU A 43 0.87 -4.63 -16.05
N MET A 44 0.46 -5.13 -14.89
CA MET A 44 0.00 -4.26 -13.80
C MET A 44 1.16 -3.42 -13.24
N GLY A 45 2.34 -4.02 -13.05
CA GLY A 45 3.54 -3.28 -12.62
C GLY A 45 3.86 -2.10 -13.55
N LYS A 46 3.80 -2.34 -14.86
CA LYS A 46 3.95 -1.30 -15.89
C LYS A 46 2.87 -0.23 -15.77
N LEU A 47 1.60 -0.62 -15.64
CA LEU A 47 0.49 0.32 -15.50
C LEU A 47 0.64 1.22 -14.26
N VAL A 48 1.09 0.66 -13.14
CA VAL A 48 1.41 1.42 -11.91
C VAL A 48 2.48 2.46 -12.19
N PHE A 49 3.58 2.06 -12.82
CA PHE A 49 4.66 2.99 -13.18
C PHE A 49 4.16 4.12 -14.09
N GLU A 50 3.43 3.78 -15.16
CA GLU A 50 2.89 4.77 -16.11
C GLU A 50 1.95 5.75 -15.42
N ARG A 51 1.10 5.26 -14.51
CA ARG A 51 0.16 6.10 -13.76
C ARG A 51 0.86 7.04 -12.78
N LEU A 52 1.93 6.59 -12.14
CA LEU A 52 2.64 7.32 -11.10
C LEU A 52 3.97 7.92 -11.59
N ARG A 53 4.13 8.09 -12.92
CA ARG A 53 5.44 8.41 -13.50
C ARG A 53 6.10 9.63 -12.87
N GLU A 54 5.34 10.70 -12.66
CA GLU A 54 5.86 11.94 -12.06
C GLU A 54 6.16 11.76 -10.57
N GLU A 55 5.27 11.11 -9.83
CA GLU A 55 5.48 10.82 -8.41
C GLU A 55 6.70 9.93 -8.18
N ILE A 56 6.88 8.90 -9.00
CA ILE A 56 8.00 7.96 -8.95
C ILE A 56 9.31 8.63 -9.35
N LYS A 57 9.31 9.48 -10.39
CA LYS A 57 10.50 10.25 -10.78
C LYS A 57 10.98 11.17 -9.66
N ALA A 58 10.05 11.72 -8.87
CA ALA A 58 10.34 12.52 -7.68
C ALA A 58 10.64 11.69 -6.42
N ALA A 59 10.53 10.35 -6.47
CA ALA A 59 10.76 9.46 -5.35
C ALA A 59 12.19 8.87 -5.37
N PRO A 60 13.12 9.40 -4.55
CA PRO A 60 14.46 8.84 -4.45
C PRO A 60 14.47 7.47 -3.76
N VAL A 61 13.49 7.21 -2.90
CA VAL A 61 13.32 5.94 -2.18
C VAL A 61 11.90 5.46 -2.36
N VAL A 62 11.74 4.22 -2.84
CA VAL A 62 10.45 3.53 -2.91
C VAL A 62 10.48 2.26 -2.07
N ILE A 63 9.41 2.05 -1.31
CA ILE A 63 9.16 0.83 -0.55
C ILE A 63 8.06 0.05 -1.29
N LEU A 64 8.38 -1.18 -1.68
CA LEU A 64 7.56 -2.05 -2.50
C LEU A 64 7.13 -3.23 -1.63
N GLY A 65 5.87 -3.24 -1.24
CA GLY A 65 5.27 -4.20 -0.34
C GLY A 65 4.61 -5.36 -1.07
N VAL A 66 4.93 -6.59 -0.71
CA VAL A 66 4.30 -7.80 -1.25
C VAL A 66 3.86 -8.76 -0.13
N THR A 67 2.86 -9.58 -0.40
CA THR A 67 2.45 -10.66 0.48
C THR A 67 3.46 -11.82 0.34
N PRO A 68 4.03 -12.34 1.44
CA PRO A 68 4.91 -13.51 1.36
C PRO A 68 4.23 -14.69 0.67
N ASN A 69 4.99 -15.43 -0.15
CA ASN A 69 4.54 -16.59 -0.93
C ASN A 69 3.55 -16.27 -2.08
N LYS A 70 3.42 -15.01 -2.48
CA LYS A 70 2.67 -14.62 -3.69
C LYS A 70 3.64 -14.24 -4.80
N ILE A 71 3.97 -15.20 -5.66
CA ILE A 71 4.88 -14.97 -6.78
C ILE A 71 4.34 -13.89 -7.73
N GLU A 72 3.02 -13.83 -7.93
CA GLU A 72 2.43 -12.88 -8.85
C GLU A 72 2.59 -11.42 -8.36
N GLU A 73 2.61 -11.19 -7.04
CA GLU A 73 2.90 -9.86 -6.50
C GLU A 73 4.38 -9.48 -6.68
N MET A 74 5.29 -10.46 -6.65
CA MET A 74 6.71 -10.26 -6.94
C MET A 74 6.96 -9.94 -8.42
N GLU A 75 6.27 -10.66 -9.32
CA GLU A 75 6.29 -10.40 -10.77
C GLU A 75 5.74 -9.00 -11.09
N LEU A 76 4.67 -8.58 -10.41
CA LEU A 76 4.15 -7.21 -10.51
C LEU A 76 5.21 -6.17 -10.10
N VAL A 77 5.83 -6.35 -8.94
CA VAL A 77 6.90 -5.45 -8.46
C VAL A 77 8.09 -5.44 -9.43
N LYS A 78 8.46 -6.60 -9.98
CA LYS A 78 9.48 -6.69 -11.02
C LYS A 78 9.09 -5.89 -12.27
N GLY A 79 7.87 -6.08 -12.79
CA GLY A 79 7.37 -5.33 -13.94
C GLY A 79 7.37 -3.81 -13.72
N PHE A 80 7.10 -3.37 -12.49
CA PHE A 80 7.23 -1.96 -12.10
C PHE A 80 8.68 -1.46 -12.17
N ILE A 81 9.63 -2.20 -11.59
CA ILE A 81 11.06 -1.84 -11.58
C ILE A 81 11.62 -1.82 -13.02
N ASP A 82 11.32 -2.85 -13.81
CA ASP A 82 11.77 -2.98 -15.20
C ASP A 82 11.23 -1.82 -16.06
N SER A 83 9.93 -1.52 -15.94
CA SER A 83 9.31 -0.40 -16.68
C SER A 83 9.93 0.96 -16.33
N ASN A 84 10.27 1.16 -15.05
CA ASN A 84 10.92 2.36 -14.58
C ASN A 84 12.39 2.46 -15.08
N GLN A 85 13.08 1.33 -15.19
CA GLN A 85 14.40 1.25 -15.81
C GLN A 85 14.36 1.58 -17.31
N ASP A 86 13.42 0.99 -18.06
CA ASP A 86 13.24 1.23 -19.50
C ASP A 86 12.94 2.70 -19.82
N ALA A 87 12.26 3.39 -18.90
CA ALA A 87 12.00 4.83 -18.98
C ALA A 87 13.19 5.73 -18.59
N GLY A 88 14.37 5.16 -18.35
CA GLY A 88 15.60 5.88 -17.98
C GLY A 88 15.60 6.39 -16.54
N SER A 89 14.71 5.89 -15.69
CA SER A 89 14.51 6.31 -14.30
C SER A 89 14.82 5.18 -13.33
N LYS A 90 15.82 4.34 -13.62
CA LYS A 90 16.15 3.13 -12.84
C LYS A 90 16.36 3.42 -11.34
N TYR A 91 16.06 2.42 -10.51
CA TYR A 91 16.54 2.35 -9.13
C TYR A 91 17.90 1.68 -9.14
N ASP A 92 18.95 2.41 -8.73
CA ASP A 92 20.33 1.94 -8.78
C ASP A 92 20.63 0.87 -7.74
N VAL A 93 19.93 0.93 -6.60
CA VAL A 93 20.09 -0.01 -5.49
C VAL A 93 18.74 -0.67 -5.23
N VAL A 94 18.70 -1.99 -5.32
CA VAL A 94 17.55 -2.79 -4.90
C VAL A 94 17.91 -3.52 -3.60
N ILE A 95 17.16 -3.23 -2.55
CA ILE A 95 17.25 -3.88 -1.24
C ILE A 95 16.06 -4.82 -1.12
N VAL A 96 16.28 -6.05 -0.67
CA VAL A 96 15.22 -7.05 -0.55
C VAL A 96 15.26 -7.67 0.84
N GLU A 97 14.08 -7.79 1.45
CA GLU A 97 13.88 -8.47 2.72
C GLU A 97 14.19 -9.98 2.57
N PRO A 98 15.18 -10.54 3.29
CA PRO A 98 15.58 -11.94 3.17
C PRO A 98 14.48 -12.97 3.38
N MET A 99 13.45 -12.66 4.20
CA MET A 99 12.36 -13.60 4.46
C MET A 99 11.36 -13.76 3.31
N LEU A 100 11.43 -12.91 2.27
CA LEU A 100 10.58 -13.07 1.10
C LEU A 100 11.06 -14.28 0.26
N PRO A 101 10.14 -15.08 -0.31
CA PRO A 101 10.49 -16.07 -1.32
C PRO A 101 10.72 -15.39 -2.69
N TYR A 102 11.34 -16.09 -3.65
CA TYR A 102 11.53 -15.61 -5.03
C TYR A 102 12.40 -14.35 -5.20
N VAL A 103 13.29 -14.08 -4.24
CA VAL A 103 14.15 -12.88 -4.24
C VAL A 103 15.17 -12.85 -5.39
N GLU A 104 15.40 -13.99 -6.04
CA GLU A 104 16.24 -14.09 -7.23
C GLU A 104 15.75 -13.26 -8.41
N LEU A 105 14.46 -12.87 -8.42
CA LEU A 105 13.88 -11.98 -9.42
C LEU A 105 14.51 -10.58 -9.45
N PHE A 106 15.18 -10.16 -8.37
CA PHE A 106 15.73 -8.82 -8.19
C PHE A 106 17.25 -8.75 -8.26
N ARG A 107 17.93 -9.76 -8.82
CA ARG A 107 19.40 -9.75 -8.89
C ARG A 107 19.92 -8.69 -9.88
N PRO A 108 20.97 -7.91 -9.52
CA PRO A 108 21.67 -7.90 -8.23
C PRO A 108 20.89 -7.13 -7.15
N ALA A 109 20.75 -7.71 -5.96
CA ALA A 109 20.09 -7.11 -4.80
C ALA A 109 20.94 -7.21 -3.53
N VAL A 110 20.76 -6.24 -2.63
CA VAL A 110 21.31 -6.25 -1.27
C VAL A 110 20.25 -6.79 -0.32
N TYR A 111 20.62 -7.74 0.53
CA TYR A 111 19.69 -8.35 1.47
C TYR A 111 19.84 -7.72 2.85
N ILE A 112 18.75 -7.13 3.36
CA ILE A 112 18.71 -6.50 4.69
C ILE A 112 17.36 -6.83 5.33
N ALA A 113 17.40 -7.38 6.54
CA ALA A 113 16.19 -7.61 7.32
C ALA A 113 15.67 -6.27 7.88
N MET A 114 14.60 -5.72 7.32
CA MET A 114 14.18 -4.34 7.56
C MET A 114 13.86 -4.07 9.03
N LYS A 115 13.26 -5.04 9.70
CA LYS A 115 12.82 -4.90 11.10
C LYS A 115 13.99 -5.03 12.09
N GLU A 116 14.90 -5.96 11.83
CA GLU A 116 16.02 -6.30 12.70
C GLU A 116 17.24 -5.40 12.46
N GLU A 117 17.46 -4.96 11.22
CA GLU A 117 18.63 -4.21 10.77
C GLU A 117 18.26 -2.78 10.30
N MET A 118 17.23 -2.18 10.91
CA MET A 118 16.72 -0.85 10.53
C MET A 118 17.81 0.22 10.44
N GLN A 119 18.75 0.25 11.40
CA GLN A 119 19.85 1.22 11.37
C GLN A 119 20.74 1.05 10.14
N ARG A 120 21.13 -0.19 9.82
CA ARG A 120 21.93 -0.52 8.64
C ARG A 120 21.19 -0.17 7.35
N LEU A 121 19.86 -0.40 7.31
CA LEU A 121 19.02 -0.01 6.18
C LEU A 121 19.07 1.51 5.97
N VAL A 122 18.86 2.29 7.04
CA VAL A 122 18.87 3.76 6.97
C VAL A 122 20.23 4.28 6.52
N GLU A 123 21.33 3.80 7.13
CA GLU A 123 22.70 4.19 6.75
C GLU A 123 22.98 3.87 5.27
N GLY A 124 22.52 2.71 4.78
CA GLY A 124 22.62 2.34 3.37
C GLY A 124 21.82 3.25 2.44
N ILE A 125 20.59 3.62 2.81
CA ILE A 125 19.75 4.53 2.05
C ILE A 125 20.37 5.94 2.02
N GLU A 126 20.81 6.47 3.16
CA GLU A 126 21.40 7.81 3.24
C GLU A 126 22.68 7.91 2.42
N LYS A 127 23.54 6.87 2.50
CA LYS A 127 24.75 6.80 1.68
C LYS A 127 24.42 6.78 0.18
N ALA A 128 23.48 5.93 -0.25
CA ALA A 128 23.06 5.87 -1.65
C ALA A 128 22.51 7.24 -2.12
N ARG A 129 21.69 7.89 -1.30
CA ARG A 129 21.16 9.23 -1.62
C ARG A 129 22.23 10.30 -1.69
N ALA A 130 23.26 10.26 -0.84
CA ALA A 130 24.38 11.19 -0.89
C ALA A 130 25.20 11.05 -2.19
N GLU A 131 25.22 9.84 -2.76
CA GLU A 131 25.82 9.54 -4.07
C GLU A 131 24.89 9.86 -5.26
N GLY A 132 23.68 10.37 -5.00
CA GLY A 132 22.67 10.67 -6.03
C GLY A 132 21.95 9.43 -6.58
N LEU A 133 22.10 8.28 -5.93
CA LEU A 133 21.48 7.02 -6.31
C LEU A 133 20.04 6.92 -5.80
N ARG A 134 19.21 6.21 -6.55
CA ARG A 134 17.82 5.91 -6.17
C ARG A 134 17.70 4.49 -5.63
N VAL A 135 16.86 4.31 -4.61
CA VAL A 135 16.74 3.05 -3.87
C VAL A 135 15.32 2.49 -3.98
N ALA A 136 15.21 1.21 -4.32
CA ALA A 136 13.98 0.42 -4.16
C ALA A 136 14.18 -0.60 -3.03
N VAL A 137 13.20 -0.72 -2.13
CA VAL A 137 13.23 -1.67 -1.02
C VAL A 137 12.02 -2.59 -1.12
N VAL A 138 12.23 -3.89 -1.36
CA VAL A 138 11.16 -4.89 -1.49
C VAL A 138 10.98 -5.62 -0.16
N VAL A 139 9.78 -5.53 0.43
CA VAL A 139 9.48 -5.97 1.79
C VAL A 139 8.07 -6.58 1.88
N PRO A 140 7.71 -7.27 2.99
CA PRO A 140 6.33 -7.62 3.26
C PRO A 140 5.38 -6.41 3.18
N ASN A 141 4.20 -6.58 2.60
CA ASN A 141 3.23 -5.50 2.40
C ASN A 141 2.81 -4.79 3.70
N ILE A 142 2.75 -5.54 4.80
CA ILE A 142 2.51 -5.01 6.15
C ILE A 142 3.65 -4.11 6.66
N TYR A 143 4.87 -4.23 6.11
CA TYR A 143 5.99 -3.36 6.44
C TYR A 143 6.04 -2.11 5.57
N ALA A 144 5.47 -2.19 4.36
CA ALA A 144 5.43 -1.09 3.40
C ALA A 144 4.27 -0.11 3.66
N SER A 145 3.11 -0.56 4.14
CA SER A 145 1.92 0.30 4.19
C SER A 145 2.05 1.43 5.24
N GLN A 146 1.85 2.70 4.87
CA GLN A 146 1.85 3.79 5.86
C GLN A 146 0.56 3.86 6.69
N LEU A 147 -0.43 3.01 6.41
CA LEU A 147 -1.66 2.90 7.21
C LEU A 147 -1.47 2.12 8.51
N ILE A 148 -0.41 1.32 8.62
CA ILE A 148 -0.11 0.51 9.80
C ILE A 148 0.78 1.33 10.73
N ASP A 149 0.22 1.73 11.86
CA ASP A 149 0.94 2.53 12.85
C ASP A 149 2.15 1.73 13.38
N ALA A 150 3.26 2.42 13.62
CA ALA A 150 4.51 1.85 14.18
C ALA A 150 5.19 0.73 13.36
N ASN A 151 4.78 0.50 12.11
CA ASN A 151 5.49 -0.43 11.23
C ASN A 151 6.84 0.14 10.73
N PRO A 152 7.68 -0.68 10.09
CA PRO A 152 8.98 -0.25 9.60
C PRO A 152 8.97 1.02 8.71
N VAL A 153 8.05 1.13 7.73
CA VAL A 153 7.99 2.35 6.90
C VAL A 153 7.60 3.58 7.69
N ALA A 154 6.73 3.44 8.69
CA ALA A 154 6.31 4.54 9.54
C ALA A 154 7.51 5.09 10.31
N LYS A 155 8.35 4.20 10.86
CA LYS A 155 9.60 4.57 11.54
C LYS A 155 10.60 5.26 10.62
N LEU A 156 10.77 4.80 9.37
CA LEU A 156 11.63 5.48 8.39
C LEU A 156 11.22 6.95 8.20
N LYS A 157 9.92 7.22 8.17
CA LYS A 157 9.38 8.57 8.00
C LYS A 157 9.43 9.40 9.29
N THR A 158 9.02 8.83 10.42
CA THR A 158 8.88 9.57 11.69
C THR A 158 10.20 9.76 12.41
N ASP A 159 11.00 8.70 12.49
CA ASP A 159 12.17 8.64 13.37
C ASP A 159 13.42 9.06 12.59
N TYR A 160 13.55 8.58 11.35
CA TYR A 160 14.69 8.84 10.47
C TYR A 160 14.47 9.95 9.43
N LYS A 161 13.26 10.53 9.38
CA LYS A 161 12.91 11.65 8.49
C LYS A 161 13.20 11.37 7.00
N LEU A 162 13.12 10.10 6.58
CA LEU A 162 13.32 9.73 5.19
C LEU A 162 12.06 10.03 4.37
N ASP A 163 12.28 10.63 3.20
CA ASP A 163 11.22 10.86 2.23
C ASP A 163 11.01 9.60 1.37
N VAL A 164 10.06 8.78 1.80
CA VAL A 164 9.75 7.48 1.18
C VAL A 164 8.40 7.50 0.49
N THR A 165 8.35 6.89 -0.69
CA THR A 165 7.09 6.54 -1.36
C THR A 165 6.81 5.07 -1.12
N SER A 166 5.57 4.71 -0.76
CA SER A 166 5.19 3.33 -0.51
C SER A 166 4.14 2.83 -1.48
N LEU A 167 4.36 1.61 -1.98
CA LEU A 167 3.42 0.84 -2.80
C LEU A 167 3.20 -0.51 -2.11
N SER A 168 2.05 -0.71 -1.46
CA SER A 168 1.69 -1.98 -0.84
C SER A 168 0.77 -2.79 -1.74
N VAL A 169 1.22 -3.95 -2.20
CA VAL A 169 0.40 -4.91 -2.94
C VAL A 169 -0.38 -5.79 -1.96
N SER A 170 -1.66 -6.02 -2.26
CA SER A 170 -2.50 -6.92 -1.49
C SER A 170 -3.53 -7.59 -2.37
N THR A 171 -3.84 -8.85 -2.06
CA THR A 171 -5.08 -9.45 -2.53
C THR A 171 -6.30 -8.72 -1.95
N PHE A 172 -7.45 -8.87 -2.59
CA PHE A 172 -8.68 -8.26 -2.12
C PHE A 172 -9.87 -9.18 -2.36
N PRO A 173 -10.87 -9.17 -1.48
CA PRO A 173 -12.07 -9.96 -1.69
C PRO A 173 -12.84 -9.43 -2.90
N VAL A 174 -13.30 -10.31 -3.78
CA VAL A 174 -14.20 -9.95 -4.90
C VAL A 174 -15.67 -10.25 -4.59
N THR A 175 -15.93 -10.92 -3.46
CA THR A 175 -17.29 -11.23 -2.98
C THR A 175 -17.42 -11.00 -1.47
N ARG A 176 -18.66 -10.87 -0.98
CA ARG A 176 -18.95 -10.79 0.46
C ARG A 176 -18.51 -12.03 1.24
N ALA A 177 -18.56 -13.22 0.62
CA ALA A 177 -18.14 -14.45 1.27
C ALA A 177 -16.61 -14.47 1.48
N GLN A 178 -15.85 -14.01 0.49
CA GLN A 178 -14.40 -13.85 0.61
C GLN A 178 -14.04 -12.74 1.62
N GLU A 179 -14.84 -11.67 1.69
CA GLU A 179 -14.64 -10.59 2.67
C GLU A 179 -14.63 -11.13 4.11
N ALA A 180 -15.53 -12.06 4.43
CA ALA A 180 -15.63 -12.65 5.77
C ALA A 180 -14.41 -13.52 6.14
N ALA A 181 -13.67 -14.02 5.16
CA ALA A 181 -12.48 -14.85 5.32
C ALA A 181 -11.17 -14.09 5.01
N PHE A 182 -11.26 -12.79 4.73
CA PHE A 182 -10.11 -11.97 4.35
C PHE A 182 -9.24 -11.65 5.57
N GLU A 183 -7.92 -11.81 5.41
CA GLU A 183 -6.92 -11.45 6.40
C GLU A 183 -5.91 -10.47 5.80
N PRO A 184 -5.47 -9.43 6.54
CA PRO A 184 -5.86 -9.12 7.92
C PRO A 184 -7.32 -8.67 8.06
N LYS A 185 -7.95 -8.88 9.23
CA LYS A 185 -9.32 -8.43 9.50
C LYS A 185 -9.42 -6.92 9.62
N CYS A 186 -10.48 -6.35 9.05
CA CYS A 186 -10.90 -4.99 9.35
C CYS A 186 -11.75 -4.99 10.62
N ILE A 187 -11.22 -4.42 11.69
CA ILE A 187 -11.84 -4.32 13.01
C ILE A 187 -12.41 -2.90 13.15
N ASP A 188 -13.74 -2.78 13.15
CA ASP A 188 -14.44 -1.49 13.13
C ASP A 188 -14.72 -0.90 14.53
N SER A 189 -14.74 -1.70 15.61
CA SER A 189 -14.81 -1.19 17.00
C SER A 189 -14.73 -2.30 18.05
N GLY A 190 -13.98 -2.08 19.14
CA GLY A 190 -14.08 -2.84 20.40
C GLY A 190 -13.21 -4.09 20.53
N GLU A 191 -12.72 -4.66 19.43
CA GLU A 191 -11.74 -5.74 19.45
C GLU A 191 -10.31 -5.17 19.47
N VAL A 192 -9.40 -5.86 20.16
CA VAL A 192 -7.98 -5.50 20.20
C VAL A 192 -7.36 -5.90 18.87
N ASP A 193 -6.69 -4.96 18.20
CA ASP A 193 -5.85 -5.20 17.03
C ASP A 193 -4.38 -5.30 17.47
N PRO A 194 -3.91 -6.49 17.90
CA PRO A 194 -2.53 -6.64 18.37
C PRO A 194 -1.50 -6.44 17.26
N ALA A 195 -1.90 -6.59 15.99
CA ALA A 195 -1.00 -6.48 14.84
C ALA A 195 -0.96 -5.04 14.27
N GLY A 196 -1.90 -4.17 14.62
CA GLY A 196 -2.05 -2.82 14.07
C GLY A 196 -2.47 -2.78 12.60
N THR A 197 -2.92 -3.93 12.05
CA THR A 197 -3.19 -4.10 10.61
C THR A 197 -4.61 -3.71 10.20
N SER A 198 -5.49 -3.40 11.15
CA SER A 198 -6.91 -3.15 10.92
C SER A 198 -7.14 -2.00 9.93
N LYS A 199 -6.43 -0.88 10.06
CA LYS A 199 -6.59 0.26 9.15
C LYS A 199 -6.30 -0.11 7.70
N PHE A 200 -5.24 -0.89 7.47
CA PHE A 200 -4.89 -1.40 6.15
C PHE A 200 -5.97 -2.35 5.62
N ALA A 201 -6.41 -3.31 6.43
CA ALA A 201 -7.50 -4.21 6.09
C ALA A 201 -8.79 -3.46 5.72
N CYS A 202 -9.14 -2.43 6.49
CA CYS A 202 -10.33 -1.61 6.26
C CYS A 202 -10.24 -0.82 4.97
N ALA A 203 -9.06 -0.29 4.63
CA ALA A 203 -8.83 0.36 3.33
C ALA A 203 -9.08 -0.63 2.18
N VAL A 204 -8.45 -1.80 2.24
CA VAL A 204 -8.62 -2.87 1.22
C VAL A 204 -10.10 -3.26 1.10
N ARG A 205 -10.78 -3.51 2.23
CA ARG A 205 -12.19 -3.90 2.27
C ARG A 205 -13.11 -2.83 1.68
N ASN A 206 -12.91 -1.57 2.04
CA ASN A 206 -13.76 -0.47 1.57
C ASN A 206 -13.64 -0.27 0.05
N VAL A 207 -12.43 -0.44 -0.49
CA VAL A 207 -12.18 -0.37 -1.94
C VAL A 207 -12.77 -1.59 -2.65
N ALA A 208 -12.52 -2.79 -2.12
CA ALA A 208 -13.04 -4.05 -2.66
C ALA A 208 -14.57 -4.07 -2.81
N ARG A 209 -15.30 -3.52 -1.84
CA ARG A 209 -16.77 -3.42 -1.89
C ARG A 209 -17.28 -2.65 -3.11
N ARG A 210 -16.49 -1.73 -3.68
CA ARG A 210 -16.84 -0.97 -4.89
C ARG A 210 -16.91 -1.87 -6.14
N THR A 211 -16.27 -3.05 -6.09
CA THR A 211 -16.09 -3.91 -7.27
C THR A 211 -16.91 -5.19 -7.24
N TYR A 212 -17.70 -5.46 -6.19
CA TYR A 212 -18.50 -6.69 -6.06
C TYR A 212 -19.54 -6.91 -7.18
N ARG A 213 -19.89 -5.85 -7.91
CA ARG A 213 -20.81 -5.92 -9.07
C ARG A 213 -20.08 -5.96 -10.41
N LYS A 214 -18.75 -5.88 -10.42
CA LYS A 214 -17.95 -5.93 -11.64
C LYS A 214 -17.81 -7.38 -12.08
N LYS A 215 -17.82 -7.58 -13.41
CA LYS A 215 -17.63 -8.90 -14.00
C LYS A 215 -16.14 -9.23 -13.97
N LEU A 216 -15.80 -10.42 -13.49
CA LEU A 216 -14.45 -10.95 -13.53
C LEU A 216 -14.20 -11.63 -14.87
N GLU A 217 -13.04 -11.36 -15.47
CA GLU A 217 -12.59 -12.05 -16.67
C GLU A 217 -11.78 -13.29 -16.31
N ALA A 218 -12.19 -14.45 -16.83
CA ALA A 218 -11.51 -15.72 -16.59
C ALA A 218 -10.06 -15.68 -17.12
N ASN A 219 -9.13 -16.31 -16.40
CA ASN A 219 -7.70 -16.36 -16.74
C ASN A 219 -7.02 -14.98 -16.84
N LYS A 220 -7.56 -13.98 -16.16
CA LYS A 220 -6.94 -12.65 -16.01
C LYS A 220 -6.78 -12.30 -14.54
N TYR A 221 -6.02 -11.26 -14.27
CA TYR A 221 -5.90 -10.69 -12.95
C TYR A 221 -6.79 -9.45 -12.85
N SER A 222 -7.63 -9.40 -11.83
CA SER A 222 -8.35 -8.19 -11.46
C SER A 222 -7.46 -7.27 -10.66
N THR A 223 -7.47 -5.98 -10.98
CA THR A 223 -6.59 -5.04 -10.31
C THR A 223 -7.13 -3.61 -10.28
N MET A 224 -6.66 -2.85 -9.29
CA MET A 224 -6.91 -1.42 -9.10
C MET A 224 -5.85 -0.84 -8.16
N MET A 225 -5.77 0.48 -8.09
CA MET A 225 -4.83 1.17 -7.21
C MET A 225 -5.49 2.38 -6.57
N GLU A 226 -5.22 2.57 -5.29
CA GLU A 226 -5.77 3.66 -4.49
C GLU A 226 -4.63 4.39 -3.79
N GLN A 227 -4.74 5.70 -3.70
CA GLN A 227 -3.87 6.53 -2.88
C GLN A 227 -4.50 6.65 -1.48
N THR A 228 -3.73 6.29 -0.46
CA THR A 228 -4.14 6.26 0.97
C THR A 228 -3.47 7.37 1.78
N GLY A 229 -2.46 8.02 1.21
CA GLY A 229 -1.80 9.20 1.77
C GLY A 229 -0.94 9.91 0.71
N PRO A 230 -0.27 11.02 1.04
CA PRO A 230 0.46 11.83 0.05
C PRO A 230 1.49 11.06 -0.79
N LYS A 231 2.12 10.03 -0.23
CA LYS A 231 3.09 9.15 -0.90
C LYS A 231 2.89 7.68 -0.51
N ASP A 232 1.64 7.29 -0.28
CA ASP A 232 1.26 5.95 0.14
C ASP A 232 0.15 5.45 -0.77
N TYR A 233 0.36 4.28 -1.35
CA TYR A 233 -0.55 3.68 -2.31
C TYR A 233 -0.75 2.21 -2.00
N ILE A 234 -1.98 1.74 -2.22
CA ILE A 234 -2.35 0.33 -2.16
C ILE A 234 -2.68 -0.13 -3.56
N ILE A 235 -2.03 -1.22 -3.97
CA ILE A 235 -2.30 -1.93 -5.21
C ILE A 235 -3.09 -3.17 -4.84
N LEU A 236 -4.33 -3.24 -5.32
CA LEU A 236 -5.17 -4.41 -5.13
C LEU A 236 -5.02 -5.31 -6.35
N PHE A 237 -4.63 -6.55 -6.11
CA PHE A 237 -4.28 -7.49 -7.18
C PHE A 237 -4.77 -8.89 -6.84
N ASN A 238 -5.62 -9.47 -7.68
CA ASN A 238 -6.20 -10.78 -7.44
C ASN A 238 -6.32 -11.57 -8.75
N ARG A 239 -6.09 -12.89 -8.67
CA ARG A 239 -6.27 -13.81 -9.79
C ARG A 239 -7.72 -14.24 -9.87
N ASN A 240 -8.32 -14.19 -11.06
CA ASN A 240 -9.70 -14.63 -11.32
C ASN A 240 -9.79 -16.12 -11.64
#